data_AF-A0ABC8YKM2-F1
#
_entry.id   AF-A0ABC8YKM2-F1
#
_cell.length_a   1.000
_cell.length_b   1.000
_cell.length_c   1.000
_cell.angle_alpha   90.00
_cell.angle_beta   90.00
_cell.angle_gamma   90.00
#
_symmetry.space_group_name_H-M   'P 1'
#
loop_
_entity.id
_entity.type
_entity.pdbx_description
1 polymer ?
#
loop_
_entity_poly.entity_id
_entity_poly.type
_entity_poly.pdbx_seq_one_letter_code
_entity_poly.pdbx_strand_id
1 'polypeptide(L)'
;MLLRCLLPAKSGAHEEFFVYQSDPMALRRLGPCGHPFINYRVGNNIGIVCRVEDDEFAVAHLTVTPKEGGGNCHEEGACRVTAELCYLLSKDDGSWRTKCLPIRHGEGKAEDLNWWETDAVIAFGDSICWVDYLRGMLFCDIFSSKLELRYVPLPVTPYEGNRHPELGDRDVFAYRSVCVTQDGGGAIKFVDAATSDLWFYGNPSYSSSPSTITSWILSDDKLTWMIDGAIEVHKFFDLTSCLGLPQMQPKFPLVDMKYPQTVYFALKEETCSGMLLVPVNMFSKILGRPTAYASRSSLSSDEDECYTSSCNLLYKEPFLPCEFSKFLGLDVPCSRQ
;
A
#
# COMPACT_ATOMS: atom_id res chain seq x y z
N MET A 1 -2.27 10.59 13.24
CA MET A 1 -2.28 9.13 12.92
C MET A 1 -3.71 8.61 12.99
N LEU A 2 -4.12 7.74 12.06
CA LEU A 2 -5.43 7.07 12.12
C LEU A 2 -5.27 5.67 12.72
N LEU A 3 -6.14 5.33 13.67
CA LEU A 3 -6.18 4.05 14.36
C LEU A 3 -7.52 3.37 14.05
N ARG A 4 -7.46 2.08 13.69
CA ARG A 4 -8.62 1.21 13.49
C ARG A 4 -8.65 0.18 14.59
N CYS A 5 -9.79 0.06 15.27
CA CYS A 5 -10.01 -0.95 16.30
C CYS A 5 -11.21 -1.83 15.92
N LEU A 6 -11.01 -3.14 15.95
CA LEU A 6 -12.08 -4.12 15.81
C LEU A 6 -12.55 -4.55 17.19
N LEU A 7 -13.78 -4.18 17.55
CA LEU A 7 -14.36 -4.51 18.85
C LEU A 7 -15.37 -5.66 18.71
N PRO A 8 -15.27 -6.73 19.52
CA PRO A 8 -16.26 -7.79 19.53
C PRO A 8 -17.58 -7.29 20.13
N ALA A 9 -18.70 -7.65 19.50
CA ALA A 9 -20.05 -7.33 19.95
C ALA A 9 -21.01 -8.51 19.79
N LYS A 10 -22.16 -8.43 20.46
CA LYS A 10 -23.14 -9.54 20.53
C LYS A 10 -23.71 -9.95 19.15
N SER A 11 -23.60 -9.11 18.13
CA SER A 11 -24.08 -9.33 16.76
C SER A 11 -22.97 -9.41 15.70
N GLY A 12 -21.69 -9.47 16.10
CA GLY A 12 -20.54 -9.46 15.19
C GLY A 12 -19.39 -8.60 15.71
N ALA A 13 -18.43 -8.23 14.85
CA ALA A 13 -17.41 -7.21 15.17
C ALA A 13 -17.88 -5.83 14.71
N HIS A 14 -17.67 -4.80 15.53
CA HIS A 14 -17.84 -3.40 15.13
C HIS A 14 -16.50 -2.74 14.92
N GLU A 15 -16.42 -1.88 13.91
CA GLU A 15 -15.23 -1.07 13.65
C GLU A 15 -15.35 0.29 14.34
N GLU A 16 -14.30 0.67 15.04
CA GLU A 16 -14.15 2.01 15.58
C GLU A 16 -12.89 2.66 15.02
N PHE A 17 -13.02 3.93 14.64
CA PHE A 17 -11.92 4.74 14.11
C PHE A 17 -11.58 5.86 15.10
N PHE A 18 -10.28 6.02 15.34
CA PHE A 18 -9.74 7.06 16.19
C PHE A 18 -8.66 7.84 15.44
N VAL A 19 -8.67 9.16 15.56
CA VAL A 19 -7.57 10.01 15.11
C VAL A 19 -6.77 10.41 16.33
N TYR A 20 -5.49 10.07 16.31
CA TYR A 20 -4.50 10.60 17.25
C TYR A 20 -4.05 11.97 16.78
N GLN A 21 -4.26 12.95 17.66
CA GLN A 21 -3.72 14.30 17.60
C GLN A 21 -2.53 14.38 18.57
N SER A 22 -1.41 14.91 18.11
CA SER A 22 -0.19 15.03 18.91
C SER A 22 -0.18 16.27 19.81
N ASP A 23 -0.96 17.29 19.47
CA ASP A 23 -1.06 18.53 20.24
C ASP A 23 -2.50 19.12 20.17
N PRO A 24 -3.28 19.11 21.27
CA PRO A 24 -3.00 18.37 22.49
C PRO A 24 -2.96 16.86 22.21
N MET A 25 -2.17 16.10 22.97
CA MET A 25 -2.16 14.64 22.87
C MET A 25 -3.54 14.08 23.19
N ALA A 26 -4.30 13.74 22.15
CA ALA A 26 -5.70 13.33 22.28
C ALA A 26 -6.06 12.26 21.25
N LEU A 27 -6.95 11.35 21.65
CA LEU A 27 -7.60 10.39 20.77
C LEU A 27 -9.04 10.83 20.54
N ARG A 28 -9.33 11.25 19.31
CA ARG A 28 -10.69 11.63 18.90
C ARG A 28 -11.35 10.44 18.21
N ARG A 29 -12.45 9.95 18.79
CA ARG A 29 -13.32 8.94 18.15
C ARG A 29 -14.12 9.60 17.01
N LEU A 30 -14.19 8.94 15.85
CA LEU A 30 -14.86 9.48 14.66
C LEU A 30 -16.33 9.04 14.50
N GLY A 31 -16.85 8.20 15.40
CA GLY A 31 -18.13 7.53 15.20
C GLY A 31 -18.04 6.40 14.16
N PRO A 32 -19.14 5.64 13.95
CA PRO A 32 -19.16 4.53 13.00
C PRO A 32 -19.24 5.05 11.56
N CYS A 33 -18.48 4.40 10.66
CA CYS A 33 -18.61 4.58 9.23
C CYS A 33 -20.00 4.10 8.74
N GLY A 34 -20.57 4.77 7.75
CA GLY A 34 -21.90 4.45 7.21
C GLY A 34 -21.95 3.20 6.31
N HIS A 35 -20.81 2.63 5.93
CA HIS A 35 -20.77 1.38 5.18
C HIS A 35 -21.05 0.17 6.09
N PRO A 36 -21.90 -0.79 5.67
CA PRO A 36 -22.11 -2.05 6.38
C PRO A 36 -20.83 -2.89 6.27
N PHE A 37 -19.98 -2.85 7.29
CA PHE A 37 -18.72 -3.57 7.27
C PHE A 37 -18.94 -5.09 7.39
N ILE A 38 -18.61 -5.86 6.34
CA ILE A 38 -18.19 -7.28 6.46
C ILE A 38 -17.15 -7.59 5.37
N ASN A 39 -15.86 -7.37 5.67
CA ASN A 39 -14.80 -8.18 5.08
C ASN A 39 -13.59 -8.27 6.03
N TYR A 40 -13.48 -9.42 6.70
CA TYR A 40 -12.46 -9.73 7.70
C TYR A 40 -11.03 -9.84 7.13
N ARG A 41 -10.87 -9.87 5.79
CA ARG A 41 -9.56 -9.94 5.12
C ARG A 41 -9.01 -8.57 4.67
N VAL A 42 -9.86 -7.55 4.50
CA VAL A 42 -9.48 -6.31 3.79
C VAL A 42 -9.24 -5.17 4.78
N GLY A 43 -8.05 -5.20 5.37
CA GLY A 43 -7.49 -4.17 6.27
C GLY A 43 -7.52 -2.73 5.73
N ASN A 44 -7.56 -2.58 4.41
CA ASN A 44 -6.93 -1.45 3.74
C ASN A 44 -7.90 -0.66 2.84
N ASN A 45 -9.13 -0.39 3.29
CA ASN A 45 -10.08 0.45 2.53
C ASN A 45 -10.25 1.87 3.09
N ILE A 46 -9.63 2.17 4.23
CA ILE A 46 -9.74 3.47 4.91
C ILE A 46 -8.43 4.25 4.82
N GLY A 47 -8.52 5.54 4.50
CA GLY A 47 -7.40 6.46 4.45
C GLY A 47 -7.67 7.72 5.26
N ILE A 48 -6.59 8.42 5.59
CA ILE A 48 -6.61 9.76 6.18
C ILE A 48 -5.71 10.69 5.37
N VAL A 49 -6.16 11.91 5.12
CA VAL A 49 -5.36 13.00 4.55
C VAL A 49 -5.42 14.19 5.50
N CYS A 50 -4.29 14.86 5.72
CA CYS A 50 -4.19 16.00 6.63
C CYS A 50 -3.65 17.22 5.89
N ARG A 51 -4.33 18.36 6.00
CA ARG A 51 -3.86 19.69 5.62
C ARG A 51 -3.38 20.41 6.86
N VAL A 52 -2.08 20.35 7.11
CA VAL A 52 -1.47 20.90 8.33
C VAL A 52 -1.64 22.41 8.43
N GLU A 53 -1.52 23.13 7.30
CA GLU A 53 -1.68 24.59 7.26
C GLU A 53 -3.09 25.05 7.65
N ASP A 54 -4.09 24.21 7.40
CA ASP A 54 -5.51 24.49 7.58
C ASP A 54 -6.09 23.90 8.88
N ASP A 55 -5.26 23.22 9.68
CA ASP A 55 -5.66 22.37 10.82
C ASP A 55 -6.86 21.46 10.48
N GLU A 56 -6.81 20.86 9.30
CA GLU A 56 -7.91 20.08 8.73
C GLU A 56 -7.46 18.67 8.38
N PHE A 57 -8.34 17.69 8.60
CA PHE A 57 -8.14 16.34 8.11
C PHE A 57 -9.42 15.79 7.52
N ALA A 58 -9.26 14.82 6.62
CA ALA A 58 -10.36 14.03 6.11
C ALA A 58 -10.06 12.54 6.29
N VAL A 59 -11.09 11.77 6.62
CA VAL A 59 -11.03 10.30 6.67
C VAL A 59 -12.03 9.75 5.68
N ALA A 60 -11.64 8.78 4.88
CA ALA A 60 -12.53 8.21 3.88
C ALA A 60 -12.37 6.70 3.73
N HIS A 61 -13.50 6.04 3.54
CA HIS A 61 -13.67 4.63 3.23
C HIS A 61 -14.23 4.52 1.82
N LEU A 62 -13.56 3.76 0.95
CA LEU A 62 -14.07 3.44 -0.39
C LEU A 62 -14.50 1.98 -0.46
N THR A 63 -15.70 1.74 -0.99
CA THR A 63 -16.17 0.41 -1.39
C THR A 63 -16.38 0.38 -2.91
N VAL A 64 -15.79 -0.60 -3.58
CA VAL A 64 -15.95 -0.83 -5.01
C VAL A 64 -16.63 -2.18 -5.21
N THR A 65 -17.80 -2.19 -5.82
CA THR A 65 -18.63 -3.40 -5.99
C THR A 65 -19.00 -3.60 -7.46
N PRO A 66 -19.09 -4.85 -7.95
CA PRO A 66 -19.67 -5.12 -9.26
C PRO A 66 -21.13 -4.64 -9.32
N LYS A 67 -21.57 -4.11 -10.47
CA LYS A 67 -22.99 -3.79 -10.69
C LYS A 67 -23.83 -5.07 -10.76
N GLU A 68 -24.88 -5.18 -9.94
CA GLU A 68 -25.84 -6.27 -10.03
C GLU A 68 -26.60 -6.22 -11.37
N GLY A 69 -26.75 -7.37 -12.05
CA GLY A 69 -27.57 -7.49 -13.28
C GLY A 69 -26.82 -7.48 -14.62
N GLY A 70 -25.49 -7.62 -14.63
CA GLY A 70 -24.67 -7.73 -15.85
C GLY A 70 -24.82 -9.05 -16.63
N GLY A 71 -26.05 -9.53 -16.82
CA GLY A 71 -26.36 -10.49 -17.87
C GLY A 71 -26.47 -9.76 -19.21
N ASN A 72 -25.50 -9.99 -20.11
CA ASN A 72 -25.55 -9.62 -21.54
C ASN A 72 -25.84 -8.16 -21.93
N CYS A 73 -25.57 -7.17 -21.08
CA CYS A 73 -25.57 -5.76 -21.53
C CYS A 73 -24.22 -5.43 -22.17
N HIS A 74 -24.11 -5.66 -23.48
CA HIS A 74 -22.96 -5.27 -24.31
C HIS A 74 -22.95 -3.76 -24.59
N GLU A 75 -22.97 -2.91 -23.55
CA GLU A 75 -22.55 -1.51 -23.72
C GLU A 75 -21.03 -1.46 -23.58
N GLU A 76 -20.36 -1.59 -24.72
CA GLU A 76 -18.91 -1.51 -24.84
C GLU A 76 -18.42 -0.18 -24.26
N GLY A 77 -17.63 -0.23 -23.18
CA GLY A 77 -17.06 0.96 -22.53
C GLY A 77 -17.77 1.44 -21.25
N ALA A 78 -18.90 0.85 -20.83
CA ALA A 78 -19.53 1.23 -19.57
C ALA A 78 -18.80 0.65 -18.34
N CYS A 79 -18.51 1.49 -17.34
CA CYS A 79 -17.88 1.05 -16.08
C CYS A 79 -18.76 0.01 -15.37
N ARG A 80 -18.20 -1.20 -15.14
CA ARG A 80 -18.89 -2.38 -14.60
C ARG A 80 -19.00 -2.42 -13.08
N VAL A 81 -18.35 -1.47 -12.40
CA VAL A 81 -18.38 -1.34 -10.94
C VAL A 81 -19.10 -0.07 -10.51
N THR A 82 -19.60 -0.09 -9.29
CA THR A 82 -20.01 1.10 -8.53
C THR A 82 -18.98 1.39 -7.46
N ALA A 83 -18.72 2.67 -7.23
CA ALA A 83 -17.85 3.13 -6.16
C ALA A 83 -18.67 3.98 -5.17
N GLU A 84 -18.72 3.53 -3.92
CA GLU A 84 -19.36 4.24 -2.82
C GLU A 84 -18.28 4.76 -1.86
N LEU A 85 -18.26 6.07 -1.66
CA LEU A 85 -17.35 6.75 -0.75
C LEU A 85 -18.11 7.16 0.52
N CYS A 86 -17.64 6.70 1.67
CA CYS A 86 -18.05 7.19 2.98
C CYS A 86 -16.91 8.01 3.58
N TYR A 87 -17.13 9.30 3.83
CA TYR A 87 -16.06 10.22 4.25
C TYR A 87 -16.52 11.17 5.35
N LEU A 88 -15.54 11.70 6.09
CA LEU A 88 -15.70 12.66 7.17
C LEU A 88 -14.66 13.76 6.99
N LEU A 89 -15.09 15.02 7.07
CA LEU A 89 -14.23 16.20 7.10
C LEU A 89 -14.17 16.77 8.51
N SER A 90 -12.99 17.12 9.00
CA SER A 90 -12.82 17.57 10.40
C SER A 90 -13.45 18.93 10.70
N LYS A 91 -13.54 19.81 9.68
CA LYS A 91 -14.16 21.14 9.77
C LYS A 91 -15.69 21.13 9.70
N ASP A 92 -16.28 20.02 9.26
CA ASP A 92 -17.72 19.83 9.28
C ASP A 92 -18.19 19.46 10.71
N ASP A 93 -19.47 19.09 10.85
CA ASP A 93 -20.07 18.61 12.10
C ASP A 93 -19.48 17.28 12.63
N GLY A 94 -18.43 16.76 11.99
CA GLY A 94 -17.82 15.48 12.32
C GLY A 94 -18.73 14.28 12.00
N SER A 95 -19.74 14.46 11.14
CA SER A 95 -20.58 13.37 10.66
C SER A 95 -20.01 12.69 9.42
N TRP A 96 -20.23 11.39 9.31
CA TRP A 96 -19.93 10.64 8.10
C TRP A 96 -20.97 10.91 7.02
N ARG A 97 -20.52 11.06 5.78
CA ARG A 97 -21.35 11.26 4.59
C ARG A 97 -21.05 10.17 3.59
N THR A 98 -22.09 9.64 2.94
CA THR A 98 -21.96 8.60 1.92
C THR A 98 -22.37 9.13 0.55
N LYS A 99 -21.59 8.83 -0.48
CA LYS A 99 -21.85 9.26 -1.86
C LYS A 99 -21.35 8.23 -2.87
N CYS A 100 -22.19 7.88 -3.85
CA CYS A 100 -21.74 7.14 -5.03
C CYS A 100 -20.95 8.08 -5.95
N LEU A 101 -19.73 7.70 -6.31
CA LEU A 101 -18.84 8.50 -7.13
C LEU A 101 -18.71 7.94 -8.55
N PRO A 102 -18.66 8.80 -9.58
CA PRO A 102 -18.24 8.37 -10.90
C PRO A 102 -16.74 8.03 -10.88
N ILE A 103 -16.35 6.99 -11.61
CA ILE A 103 -14.95 6.64 -11.86
C ILE A 103 -14.59 7.08 -13.27
N ARG A 104 -13.67 8.04 -13.38
CA ARG A 104 -13.03 8.42 -14.63
C ARG A 104 -11.89 7.45 -14.90
N HIS A 105 -11.88 6.85 -16.08
CA HIS A 105 -10.85 5.93 -16.54
C HIS A 105 -10.48 6.24 -18.00
N GLY A 106 -9.31 5.79 -18.43
CA GLY A 106 -8.92 5.84 -19.83
C GLY A 106 -9.83 4.98 -20.72
N GLU A 107 -9.76 5.19 -22.04
CA GLU A 107 -10.48 4.36 -23.01
C GLU A 107 -10.06 2.89 -22.87
N GLY A 108 -11.03 1.97 -22.89
CA GLY A 108 -10.80 0.53 -22.71
C GLY A 108 -10.42 0.09 -21.29
N LYS A 109 -10.33 1.01 -20.31
CA LYS A 109 -9.90 0.73 -18.93
C LYS A 109 -11.02 0.43 -17.93
N ALA A 110 -12.27 0.42 -18.38
CA ALA A 110 -13.42 0.10 -17.54
C ALA A 110 -13.35 -1.34 -16.98
N GLU A 111 -12.89 -2.28 -17.80
CA GLU A 111 -12.84 -3.71 -17.45
C GLU A 111 -11.76 -4.04 -16.42
N ASP A 112 -10.68 -3.25 -16.39
CA ASP A 112 -9.58 -3.42 -15.44
C ASP A 112 -10.09 -3.27 -13.98
N LEU A 113 -11.17 -2.52 -13.76
CA LEU A 113 -11.77 -2.29 -12.45
C LEU A 113 -12.60 -3.47 -11.91
N ASN A 114 -12.89 -4.47 -12.75
CA ASN A 114 -13.62 -5.66 -12.30
C ASN A 114 -12.85 -6.37 -11.20
N TRP A 115 -13.56 -6.77 -10.13
CA TRP A 115 -12.99 -7.46 -8.98
C TRP A 115 -11.90 -6.65 -8.25
N TRP A 116 -12.03 -5.33 -8.25
CA TRP A 116 -11.21 -4.43 -7.44
C TRP A 116 -11.12 -4.91 -5.99
N GLU A 117 -9.90 -4.93 -5.46
CA GLU A 117 -9.60 -5.21 -4.06
C GLU A 117 -8.50 -4.26 -3.59
N THR A 118 -8.76 -3.47 -2.56
CA THR A 118 -7.76 -2.52 -2.09
C THR A 118 -6.73 -3.23 -1.21
N ASP A 119 -5.48 -3.20 -1.67
CA ASP A 119 -4.31 -3.71 -0.96
C ASP A 119 -3.62 -2.65 -0.10
N ALA A 120 -3.72 -1.36 -0.45
CA ALA A 120 -3.13 -0.26 0.31
C ALA A 120 -3.89 1.07 0.12
N VAL A 121 -3.77 1.97 1.09
CA VAL A 121 -4.29 3.35 1.00
C VAL A 121 -3.18 4.33 1.36
N ILE A 122 -2.97 5.34 0.51
CA ILE A 122 -1.99 6.40 0.75
C ILE A 122 -2.64 7.79 0.62
N ALA A 123 -2.04 8.78 1.27
CA ALA A 123 -2.37 10.18 1.05
C ALA A 123 -1.34 10.81 0.11
N PHE A 124 -1.80 11.60 -0.86
CA PHE A 124 -0.93 12.31 -1.80
C PHE A 124 -1.49 13.70 -2.11
N GLY A 125 -0.84 14.74 -1.55
CA GLY A 125 -1.42 16.08 -1.51
C GLY A 125 -2.79 16.04 -0.81
N ASP A 126 -3.81 16.56 -1.48
CA ASP A 126 -5.20 16.58 -0.99
C ASP A 126 -6.00 15.32 -1.32
N SER A 127 -5.36 14.35 -1.98
CA SER A 127 -6.02 13.13 -2.44
C SER A 127 -5.77 11.95 -1.50
N ILE A 128 -6.80 11.13 -1.32
CA ILE A 128 -6.65 9.75 -0.84
C ILE A 128 -6.59 8.84 -2.07
N CYS A 129 -5.65 7.90 -2.07
CA CYS A 129 -5.44 6.96 -3.17
C CYS A 129 -5.58 5.52 -2.67
N TRP A 130 -6.53 4.79 -3.23
CA TRP A 130 -6.72 3.36 -2.98
C TRP A 130 -5.97 2.57 -4.05
N VAL A 131 -5.14 1.61 -3.63
CA VAL A 131 -4.25 0.84 -4.49
C VAL A 131 -4.72 -0.61 -4.53
N ASP A 132 -4.90 -1.13 -5.73
CA ASP A 132 -5.02 -2.57 -6.02
C ASP A 132 -3.77 -2.97 -6.80
N TYR A 133 -2.89 -3.76 -6.19
CA TYR A 133 -1.59 -4.11 -6.74
C TYR A 133 -1.67 -4.95 -8.01
N LEU A 134 -2.81 -5.55 -8.33
CA LEU A 134 -3.03 -6.30 -9.57
C LEU A 134 -3.57 -5.42 -10.70
N ARG A 135 -3.95 -4.18 -10.41
CA ARG A 135 -4.68 -3.30 -11.34
C ARG A 135 -4.11 -1.90 -11.41
N GLY A 136 -4.23 -1.12 -10.34
CA GLY A 136 -4.08 0.32 -10.42
C GLY A 136 -4.41 1.06 -9.14
N MET A 137 -4.62 2.37 -9.30
CA MET A 137 -4.91 3.29 -8.22
C MET A 137 -6.19 4.07 -8.52
N LEU A 138 -7.01 4.30 -7.50
CA LEU A 138 -8.15 5.21 -7.53
C LEU A 138 -7.83 6.44 -6.70
N PHE A 139 -7.72 7.60 -7.33
CA PHE A 139 -7.47 8.88 -6.67
C PHE A 139 -8.80 9.60 -6.41
N CYS A 140 -8.97 10.14 -5.20
CA CYS A 140 -10.05 11.08 -4.89
C CYS A 140 -9.51 12.27 -4.12
N ASP A 141 -9.70 13.47 -4.66
CA ASP A 141 -9.54 14.72 -3.91
C ASP A 141 -10.77 14.90 -3.02
N ILE A 142 -10.60 14.62 -1.72
CA ILE A 142 -11.69 14.57 -0.74
C ILE A 142 -12.20 15.96 -0.38
N PHE A 143 -11.40 17.00 -0.64
CA PHE A 143 -11.76 18.39 -0.36
C PHE A 143 -12.35 19.12 -1.57
N SER A 144 -12.39 18.47 -2.74
CA SER A 144 -13.03 19.00 -3.93
C SER A 144 -14.55 19.12 -3.76
N SER A 145 -15.11 20.23 -4.24
CA SER A 145 -16.57 20.43 -4.33
C SER A 145 -17.24 19.40 -5.26
N LYS A 146 -16.49 18.86 -6.22
CA LYS A 146 -16.92 17.80 -7.13
C LYS A 146 -16.10 16.55 -6.90
N LEU A 147 -16.54 15.74 -5.94
CA LEU A 147 -15.98 14.41 -5.68
C LEU A 147 -16.14 13.49 -6.90
N GLU A 148 -15.01 12.91 -7.31
CA GLU A 148 -14.91 11.91 -8.36
C GLU A 148 -13.68 11.04 -8.12
N LEU A 149 -13.68 9.84 -8.70
CA LEU A 149 -12.53 8.95 -8.69
C LEU A 149 -11.81 9.01 -10.02
N ARG A 150 -10.48 9.06 -10.01
CA ARG A 150 -9.65 8.91 -11.20
C ARG A 150 -8.87 7.61 -11.11
N TYR A 151 -9.09 6.72 -12.07
CA TYR A 151 -8.36 5.47 -12.21
C TYR A 151 -7.05 5.69 -12.97
N VAL A 152 -5.95 5.18 -12.39
CA VAL A 152 -4.61 5.19 -12.98
C VAL A 152 -4.09 3.74 -12.93
N PRO A 153 -3.92 3.05 -14.07
CA PRO A 153 -3.37 1.70 -14.09
C PRO A 153 -1.95 1.68 -13.49
N LEU A 154 -1.62 0.64 -12.73
CA LEU A 154 -0.23 0.36 -12.35
C LEU A 154 0.51 -0.19 -13.59
N PRO A 155 1.84 -0.06 -13.66
CA PRO A 155 2.64 -0.56 -14.79
C PRO A 155 2.85 -2.08 -14.69
N VAL A 156 1.76 -2.82 -14.47
CA VAL A 156 1.70 -4.28 -14.36
C VAL A 156 0.79 -4.80 -15.46
N THR A 157 1.08 -5.99 -15.98
CA THR A 157 0.16 -6.67 -16.90
C THR A 157 -1.13 -6.99 -16.13
N PRO A 158 -2.30 -6.51 -16.58
CA PRO A 158 -3.56 -6.84 -15.94
C PRO A 158 -3.75 -8.36 -15.90
N TYR A 159 -4.24 -8.87 -14.78
CA TYR A 159 -4.58 -10.28 -14.68
C TYR A 159 -5.78 -10.59 -15.60
N GLU A 160 -5.54 -11.27 -16.72
CA GLU A 160 -6.58 -11.64 -17.70
C GLU A 160 -7.54 -12.73 -17.21
N GLY A 161 -7.28 -13.34 -16.04
CA GLY A 161 -8.11 -14.40 -15.50
C GLY A 161 -9.36 -13.88 -14.80
N ASN A 162 -10.48 -14.56 -15.01
CA ASN A 162 -11.60 -14.54 -14.06
C ASN A 162 -11.09 -15.20 -12.78
N ARG A 163 -11.02 -14.48 -11.64
CA ARG A 163 -10.55 -15.08 -10.37
C ARG A 163 -11.27 -16.42 -10.12
N HIS A 164 -10.51 -17.49 -9.90
CA HIS A 164 -11.07 -18.67 -9.23
C HIS A 164 -11.22 -18.32 -7.74
N PRO A 165 -12.43 -18.42 -7.14
CA PRO A 165 -12.73 -17.98 -5.77
C PRO A 165 -11.87 -18.59 -4.65
N GLU A 166 -11.06 -19.61 -4.95
CA GLU A 166 -10.22 -20.34 -3.98
C GLU A 166 -8.75 -19.87 -3.95
N LEU A 167 -8.34 -18.91 -4.80
CA LEU A 167 -6.95 -18.38 -4.86
C LEU A 167 -6.73 -17.08 -4.05
N GLY A 168 -7.65 -16.73 -3.14
CA GLY A 168 -7.66 -15.49 -2.34
C GLY A 168 -6.57 -15.37 -1.25
N ASP A 169 -5.41 -15.99 -1.45
CA ASP A 169 -4.27 -16.04 -0.52
C ASP A 169 -2.97 -15.59 -1.20
N ARG A 170 -3.07 -14.75 -2.24
CA ARG A 170 -1.88 -14.18 -2.87
C ARG A 170 -1.40 -13.02 -2.00
N ASP A 171 -0.30 -13.23 -1.29
CA ASP A 171 0.46 -12.22 -0.54
C ASP A 171 1.03 -11.13 -1.50
N VAL A 172 0.19 -10.45 -2.29
CA VAL A 172 0.57 -9.45 -3.32
C VAL A 172 1.37 -8.30 -2.70
N PHE A 173 0.96 -7.88 -1.50
CA PHE A 173 1.61 -6.86 -0.68
C PHE A 173 3.02 -7.29 -0.22
N ALA A 174 3.35 -8.58 -0.24
CA ALA A 174 4.69 -9.04 0.09
C ALA A 174 5.68 -8.81 -1.06
N TYR A 175 5.23 -8.48 -2.27
CA TYR A 175 6.11 -8.26 -3.41
C TYR A 175 5.92 -6.90 -4.08
N ARG A 176 4.84 -6.19 -3.73
CA ARG A 176 4.51 -4.89 -4.31
C ARG A 176 4.31 -3.84 -3.22
N SER A 177 4.77 -2.64 -3.50
CA SER A 177 4.57 -1.48 -2.61
C SER A 177 4.35 -0.21 -3.40
N VAL A 178 3.45 0.65 -2.92
CA VAL A 178 3.38 2.05 -3.30
C VAL A 178 3.84 2.92 -2.12
N CYS A 179 4.62 3.95 -2.41
CA CYS A 179 5.15 4.89 -1.41
C CYS A 179 5.10 6.33 -1.95
N VAL A 180 4.96 7.30 -1.04
CA VAL A 180 5.10 8.73 -1.36
C VAL A 180 6.48 9.20 -0.89
N THR A 181 7.24 9.83 -1.78
CA THR A 181 8.59 10.34 -1.50
C THR A 181 8.57 11.79 -1.01
N GLN A 182 9.69 12.26 -0.44
CA GLN A 182 9.79 13.61 0.12
C GLN A 182 10.35 14.65 -0.87
N ASP A 183 10.93 14.23 -1.99
CA ASP A 183 11.60 15.12 -2.94
C ASP A 183 10.63 15.96 -3.79
N GLY A 184 10.91 17.26 -3.92
CA GLY A 184 10.34 18.11 -4.97
C GLY A 184 8.82 18.35 -4.97
N GLY A 185 8.13 18.19 -3.84
CA GLY A 185 6.65 18.24 -3.76
C GLY A 185 6.00 16.87 -3.58
N GLY A 186 6.82 15.82 -3.52
CA GLY A 186 6.47 14.43 -3.31
C GLY A 186 6.08 13.74 -4.62
N ALA A 187 6.64 12.56 -4.85
CA ALA A 187 6.30 11.70 -5.98
C ALA A 187 5.73 10.36 -5.48
N ILE A 188 4.89 9.71 -6.30
CA ILE A 188 4.41 8.37 -6.00
C ILE A 188 5.34 7.37 -6.67
N LYS A 189 5.93 6.49 -5.86
CA LYS A 189 6.80 5.40 -6.32
C LYS A 189 6.10 4.06 -6.17
N PHE A 190 6.15 3.24 -7.21
CA PHE A 190 5.68 1.86 -7.20
C PHE A 190 6.88 0.93 -7.36
N VAL A 191 6.90 -0.18 -6.63
CA VAL A 191 7.91 -1.24 -6.76
C VAL A 191 7.20 -2.56 -6.99
N ASP A 192 7.66 -3.31 -7.98
CA ASP A 192 7.26 -4.69 -8.23
C ASP A 192 8.49 -5.59 -8.15
N ALA A 193 8.50 -6.44 -7.12
CA ALA A 193 9.50 -7.46 -6.90
C ALA A 193 8.92 -8.86 -7.09
N ALA A 194 7.77 -9.01 -7.74
CA ALA A 194 7.19 -10.33 -7.96
C ALA A 194 7.82 -11.04 -9.15
N THR A 195 7.80 -12.37 -9.11
CA THR A 195 8.23 -13.20 -10.22
C THR A 195 7.09 -13.50 -11.19
N SER A 196 7.40 -13.79 -12.45
CA SER A 196 6.38 -14.09 -13.46
C SER A 196 5.58 -15.34 -13.07
N ASP A 197 6.23 -16.34 -12.48
CA ASP A 197 5.63 -17.57 -11.97
C ASP A 197 4.81 -17.39 -10.67
N LEU A 198 5.13 -16.39 -9.84
CA LEU A 198 4.38 -16.08 -8.60
C LEU A 198 2.90 -15.79 -8.87
N TRP A 199 2.56 -15.26 -10.06
CA TRP A 199 1.20 -14.87 -10.42
C TRP A 199 0.34 -15.99 -11.00
N PHE A 200 0.95 -17.08 -11.49
CA PHE A 200 0.30 -18.09 -12.33
C PHE A 200 0.51 -19.52 -11.84
N TYR A 201 0.37 -19.78 -10.54
CA TYR A 201 0.19 -21.14 -10.04
C TYR A 201 -1.02 -21.78 -10.74
N GLY A 202 -0.77 -22.54 -11.81
CA GLY A 202 -1.78 -23.21 -12.62
C GLY A 202 -1.54 -23.26 -14.12
N ASN A 203 -0.64 -22.45 -14.71
CA ASN A 203 -0.32 -22.54 -16.14
C ASN A 203 1.19 -22.71 -16.40
N PRO A 204 1.69 -23.94 -16.61
CA PRO A 204 3.11 -24.21 -16.85
C PRO A 204 3.65 -23.70 -18.19
N SER A 205 2.81 -23.08 -19.03
CA SER A 205 3.20 -22.58 -20.37
C SER A 205 3.89 -21.21 -20.37
N TYR A 206 4.00 -20.53 -19.22
CA TYR A 206 4.70 -19.24 -19.09
C TYR A 206 5.99 -19.35 -18.27
N SER A 207 6.84 -20.31 -18.61
CA SER A 207 8.23 -20.34 -18.15
C SER A 207 9.09 -19.40 -19.01
N SER A 208 8.89 -18.08 -18.90
CA SER A 208 9.72 -17.12 -19.63
C SER A 208 10.48 -16.20 -18.69
N SER A 209 11.75 -16.54 -18.46
CA SER A 209 12.87 -15.63 -18.15
C SER A 209 12.82 -14.91 -16.79
N PRO A 210 13.99 -14.45 -16.25
CA PRO A 210 14.06 -13.87 -14.92
C PRO A 210 13.13 -12.67 -14.78
N SER A 211 12.35 -12.68 -13.70
CA SER A 211 11.62 -11.50 -13.28
C SER A 211 12.60 -10.39 -12.91
N THR A 212 12.26 -9.17 -13.29
CA THR A 212 13.06 -7.99 -12.97
C THR A 212 12.40 -7.28 -11.82
N ILE A 213 13.13 -7.02 -10.75
CA ILE A 213 12.70 -6.12 -9.69
C ILE A 213 12.71 -4.72 -10.30
N THR A 214 11.54 -4.12 -10.44
CA THR A 214 11.39 -2.85 -11.16
C THR A 214 10.73 -1.84 -10.26
N SER A 215 11.15 -0.59 -10.39
CA SER A 215 10.57 0.54 -9.69
C SER A 215 10.20 1.64 -10.67
N TRP A 216 9.10 2.32 -10.41
CA TRP A 216 8.54 3.36 -11.25
C TRP A 216 8.14 4.58 -10.43
N ILE A 217 8.27 5.75 -11.05
CA ILE A 217 7.73 7.01 -10.55
C ILE A 217 6.52 7.40 -11.40
N LEU A 218 5.42 7.78 -10.74
CA LEU A 218 4.25 8.35 -11.39
C LEU A 218 4.58 9.77 -11.87
N SER A 219 4.26 10.07 -13.13
CA SER A 219 4.43 11.42 -13.70
C SER A 219 3.55 12.46 -13.00
N ASP A 220 3.96 13.73 -13.08
CA ASP A 220 3.26 14.86 -12.45
C ASP A 220 1.80 15.00 -12.90
N ASP A 221 1.49 14.60 -14.13
CA ASP A 221 0.12 14.57 -14.68
C ASP A 221 -0.75 13.47 -14.06
N LYS A 222 -0.15 12.55 -13.29
CA LYS A 222 -0.77 11.39 -12.64
C LYS A 222 -1.43 10.43 -13.64
N LEU A 223 -0.87 10.31 -14.85
CA LEU A 223 -1.41 9.44 -15.90
C LEU A 223 -0.46 8.31 -16.29
N THR A 224 0.85 8.53 -16.19
CA THR A 224 1.84 7.59 -16.72
C THR A 224 2.89 7.21 -15.69
N TRP A 225 3.45 6.02 -15.84
CA TRP A 225 4.53 5.52 -15.00
C TRP A 225 5.83 5.50 -15.78
N MET A 226 6.88 6.06 -15.20
CA MET A 226 8.23 6.05 -15.77
C MET A 226 9.10 5.10 -14.95
N ILE A 227 9.81 4.18 -15.62
CA ILE A 227 10.77 3.31 -14.95
C ILE A 227 11.86 4.19 -14.33
N ASP A 228 12.09 4.01 -13.04
CA ASP A 228 13.13 4.72 -12.28
C ASP A 228 14.32 3.81 -11.92
N GLY A 229 14.12 2.49 -11.93
CA GLY A 229 15.11 1.50 -11.51
C GLY A 229 14.71 0.08 -11.88
N ALA A 230 15.70 -0.75 -12.21
CA ALA A 230 15.45 -2.13 -12.64
C ALA A 230 16.68 -3.03 -12.39
N ILE A 231 16.45 -4.14 -11.69
CA ILE A 231 17.46 -5.16 -11.38
C ILE A 231 16.90 -6.54 -11.73
N GLU A 232 17.57 -7.25 -12.62
CA GLU A 232 17.25 -8.64 -12.92
C GLU A 232 17.46 -9.50 -11.66
N VAL A 233 16.51 -10.38 -11.33
CA VAL A 233 16.58 -11.17 -10.08
C VAL A 233 17.86 -12.00 -9.94
N HIS A 234 18.40 -12.55 -11.03
CA HIS A 234 19.68 -13.27 -10.95
C HIS A 234 20.86 -12.35 -10.56
N LYS A 235 20.89 -11.10 -11.06
CA LYS A 235 21.89 -10.11 -10.64
C LYS A 235 21.72 -9.74 -9.18
N PHE A 236 20.46 -9.64 -8.71
CA PHE A 236 20.20 -9.46 -7.29
C PHE A 236 20.76 -10.63 -6.47
N PHE A 237 20.59 -11.89 -6.91
CA PHE A 237 21.15 -13.05 -6.25
C PHE A 237 22.69 -13.10 -6.28
N ASP A 238 23.32 -12.69 -7.39
CA ASP A 238 24.77 -12.57 -7.46
C ASP A 238 25.28 -11.57 -6.42
N LEU A 239 24.61 -10.41 -6.30
CA LEU A 239 24.95 -9.37 -5.33
C LEU A 239 24.75 -9.83 -3.89
N THR A 240 23.66 -10.53 -3.56
CA THR A 240 23.45 -11.07 -2.22
C THR A 240 24.51 -12.12 -1.87
N SER A 241 24.88 -12.96 -2.84
CA SER A 241 25.92 -13.99 -2.67
C SER A 241 27.30 -13.41 -2.37
N CYS A 242 27.67 -12.32 -3.05
CA CYS A 242 28.92 -11.61 -2.77
C CYS A 242 28.99 -11.07 -1.33
N LEU A 243 27.83 -10.84 -0.70
CA LEU A 243 27.72 -10.40 0.70
C LEU A 243 27.49 -11.56 1.69
N GLY A 244 27.52 -12.81 1.21
CA GLY A 244 27.24 -13.98 2.05
C GLY A 244 25.78 -14.08 2.51
N LEU A 245 24.86 -13.44 1.80
CA LEU A 245 23.42 -13.43 2.10
C LEU A 245 22.68 -14.54 1.35
N PRO A 246 21.52 -14.99 1.87
CA PRO A 246 20.73 -16.02 1.20
C PRO A 246 20.20 -15.53 -0.17
N GLN A 247 20.27 -16.40 -1.17
CA GLN A 247 19.70 -16.18 -2.51
C GLN A 247 18.21 -16.53 -2.50
N MET A 248 17.36 -15.59 -2.06
CA MET A 248 15.92 -15.80 -1.96
C MET A 248 15.15 -14.62 -2.53
N GLN A 249 13.91 -14.88 -2.93
CA GLN A 249 13.03 -13.84 -3.45
C GLN A 249 12.89 -12.69 -2.45
N PRO A 250 13.24 -11.45 -2.82
CA PRO A 250 13.06 -10.30 -1.94
C PRO A 250 11.58 -10.03 -1.70
N LYS A 251 11.24 -9.71 -0.46
CA LYS A 251 9.88 -9.42 -0.01
C LYS A 251 9.77 -8.04 0.64
N PHE A 252 8.55 -7.56 0.83
CA PHE A 252 8.18 -6.33 1.50
C PHE A 252 9.04 -5.14 1.05
N PRO A 253 9.02 -4.80 -0.26
CA PRO A 253 9.74 -3.63 -0.74
C PRO A 253 9.32 -2.39 0.05
N LEU A 254 10.31 -1.65 0.54
CA LEU A 254 10.11 -0.39 1.25
C LEU A 254 11.01 0.66 0.63
N VAL A 255 10.40 1.68 0.01
CA VAL A 255 11.12 2.82 -0.55
C VAL A 255 11.59 3.72 0.60
N ASP A 256 12.85 4.14 0.55
CA ASP A 256 13.35 5.21 1.41
C ASP A 256 12.73 6.55 0.98
N MET A 257 11.91 7.15 1.85
CA MET A 257 11.19 8.40 1.53
C MET A 257 12.15 9.58 1.25
N LYS A 258 13.34 9.59 1.88
CA LYS A 258 14.32 10.66 1.75
C LYS A 258 15.30 10.40 0.60
N TYR A 259 15.61 9.14 0.34
CA TYR A 259 16.48 8.71 -0.74
C TYR A 259 15.76 7.73 -1.67
N PRO A 260 14.82 8.17 -2.52
CA PRO A 260 13.90 7.29 -3.26
C PRO A 260 14.55 6.26 -4.16
N GLN A 261 15.83 6.41 -4.48
CA GLN A 261 16.60 5.42 -5.23
C GLN A 261 16.94 4.16 -4.40
N THR A 262 16.82 4.23 -3.07
CA THR A 262 17.07 3.11 -2.17
C THR A 262 15.74 2.42 -1.85
N VAL A 263 15.69 1.12 -2.11
CA VAL A 263 14.59 0.25 -1.72
C VAL A 263 15.13 -0.81 -0.77
N TYR A 264 14.53 -0.94 0.41
CA TYR A 264 14.82 -2.00 1.36
C TYR A 264 13.98 -3.22 1.01
N PHE A 265 14.62 -4.38 1.01
CA PHE A 265 13.95 -5.66 0.84
C PHE A 265 14.20 -6.55 2.05
N ALA A 266 13.15 -7.23 2.48
CA ALA A 266 13.21 -8.27 3.48
C ALA A 266 13.66 -9.61 2.87
N LEU A 267 14.70 -10.19 3.44
CA LEU A 267 15.11 -11.57 3.24
C LEU A 267 14.81 -12.35 4.53
N LYS A 268 13.95 -13.37 4.43
CA LYS A 268 13.57 -14.23 5.56
C LYS A 268 14.15 -15.62 5.37
N GLU A 269 15.08 -16.00 6.23
CA GLU A 269 15.61 -17.36 6.28
C GLU A 269 14.61 -18.28 7.00
N GLU A 270 14.33 -19.46 6.46
CA GLU A 270 13.30 -20.37 7.01
C GLU A 270 13.66 -20.92 8.39
N THR A 271 14.95 -20.90 8.75
CA THR A 271 15.52 -21.55 9.94
C THR A 271 15.93 -20.58 11.05
N CYS A 272 16.00 -19.27 10.78
CA CYS A 272 16.39 -18.25 11.75
C CYS A 272 15.19 -17.36 12.14
N SER A 273 15.07 -17.04 13.43
CA SER A 273 14.06 -16.10 13.96
C SER A 273 14.29 -14.64 13.54
N GLY A 274 15.35 -14.35 12.77
CA GLY A 274 15.72 -13.01 12.32
C GLY A 274 15.47 -12.82 10.83
N MET A 275 15.01 -11.62 10.47
CA MET A 275 14.86 -11.17 9.09
C MET A 275 15.99 -10.19 8.76
N LEU A 276 16.51 -10.21 7.54
CA LEU A 276 17.51 -9.24 7.09
C LEU A 276 16.85 -8.22 6.18
N LEU A 277 16.97 -6.94 6.52
CA LEU A 277 16.62 -5.85 5.61
C LEU A 277 17.85 -5.45 4.81
N VAL A 278 17.76 -5.58 3.50
CA VAL A 278 18.84 -5.27 2.57
C VAL A 278 18.47 -4.01 1.80
N PRO A 279 19.16 -2.88 2.03
CA PRO A 279 19.01 -1.70 1.19
C PRO A 279 19.63 -1.95 -0.18
N VAL A 280 18.91 -1.60 -1.24
CA VAL A 280 19.36 -1.70 -2.62
C VAL A 280 19.17 -0.35 -3.28
N ASN A 281 20.25 0.23 -3.79
CA ASN A 281 20.13 1.37 -4.68
C ASN A 281 19.72 0.86 -6.08
N MET A 282 18.47 1.10 -6.47
CA MET A 282 17.88 0.60 -7.71
C MET A 282 18.48 1.23 -8.97
N PHE A 283 19.06 2.43 -8.86
CA PHE A 283 19.73 3.12 -9.94
C PHE A 283 21.15 2.59 -10.17
N SER A 284 21.99 2.57 -9.12
CA SER A 284 23.38 2.12 -9.22
C SER A 284 23.53 0.60 -9.14
N LYS A 285 22.47 -0.11 -8.74
CA LYS A 285 22.41 -1.58 -8.56
C LYS A 285 23.43 -2.08 -7.52
N ILE A 286 23.56 -1.34 -6.43
CA ILE A 286 24.48 -1.65 -5.33
C ILE A 286 23.67 -1.98 -4.08
N LEU A 287 24.05 -3.06 -3.39
CA LEU A 287 23.52 -3.39 -2.07
C LEU A 287 24.27 -2.60 -1.01
N GLY A 288 23.53 -1.96 -0.11
CA GLY A 288 24.11 -1.41 1.11
C GLY A 288 24.27 -2.49 2.17
N ARG A 289 24.69 -2.08 3.37
CA ARG A 289 24.91 -2.99 4.49
C ARG A 289 23.57 -3.57 4.98
N PRO A 290 23.41 -4.91 5.00
CA PRO A 290 22.24 -5.56 5.56
C PRO A 290 22.07 -5.24 7.05
N THR A 291 20.84 -5.02 7.47
CA THR A 291 20.50 -4.81 8.88
C THR A 291 19.68 -5.98 9.38
N ALA A 292 20.14 -6.60 10.48
CA ALA A 292 19.38 -7.62 11.16
C ALA A 292 18.17 -7.00 11.86
N TYR A 293 17.01 -7.58 11.61
CA TYR A 293 15.74 -7.15 12.17
C TYR A 293 15.19 -8.31 13.01
N ALA A 294 15.20 -8.13 14.33
CA ALA A 294 14.80 -9.16 15.28
C ALA A 294 13.29 -9.16 15.48
N SER A 295 12.67 -10.35 15.50
CA SER A 295 11.27 -10.45 15.92
C SER A 295 11.15 -10.10 17.39
N ARG A 296 10.16 -9.28 17.77
CA ARG A 296 9.92 -8.93 19.17
C ARG A 296 9.60 -10.15 20.06
N SER A 297 9.08 -11.23 19.46
CA SER A 297 8.82 -12.50 20.15
C SER A 297 10.08 -13.31 20.48
N SER A 298 11.23 -12.95 19.91
CA SER A 298 12.54 -13.58 20.18
C SER A 298 13.42 -12.80 21.14
N LEU A 299 12.96 -11.63 21.60
CA LEU A 299 13.68 -10.83 22.60
C LEU A 299 13.32 -11.33 24.00
N SER A 300 14.33 -11.61 24.82
CA SER A 300 14.13 -11.89 26.25
C SER A 300 13.68 -10.61 26.97
N SER A 301 12.97 -10.74 28.09
CA SER A 301 12.38 -9.60 28.85
C SER A 301 13.39 -8.54 29.29
N ASP A 302 14.68 -8.86 29.24
CA ASP A 302 15.77 -8.09 29.81
C ASP A 302 16.61 -7.36 28.73
N GLU A 303 16.28 -7.52 27.43
CA GLU A 303 16.91 -6.76 26.35
C GLU A 303 16.14 -5.46 26.10
N ASP A 304 16.78 -4.35 26.52
CA ASP A 304 16.41 -2.96 26.31
C ASP A 304 15.73 -2.71 24.94
N GLU A 305 14.79 -1.76 24.94
CA GLU A 305 14.01 -1.27 23.80
C GLU A 305 14.82 -1.16 22.50
N CYS A 306 14.88 -2.25 21.74
CA CYS A 306 15.60 -2.26 20.48
C CYS A 306 14.71 -1.61 19.41
N TYR A 307 15.12 -0.43 18.94
CA TYR A 307 14.49 0.34 17.86
C TYR A 307 14.36 -0.42 16.52
N THR A 308 14.87 -1.65 16.43
CA THR A 308 14.78 -2.55 15.28
C THR A 308 13.78 -3.69 15.47
N SER A 309 12.75 -3.49 16.30
CA SER A 309 11.65 -4.45 16.49
C SER A 309 10.36 -3.93 15.83
N SER A 310 9.69 -4.77 15.04
CA SER A 310 8.42 -4.44 14.37
C SER A 310 7.49 -5.65 14.39
N CYS A 311 6.24 -5.39 14.75
CA CYS A 311 5.15 -6.34 14.64
C CYS A 311 4.75 -6.59 13.18
N ASN A 312 4.93 -5.61 12.28
CA ASN A 312 4.43 -5.69 10.91
C ASN A 312 5.10 -6.86 10.16
N LEU A 313 6.42 -7.01 10.30
CA LEU A 313 7.16 -8.11 9.67
C LEU A 313 6.79 -9.50 10.22
N LEU A 314 6.37 -9.59 11.48
CA LEU A 314 5.90 -10.83 12.11
C LEU A 314 4.54 -11.25 11.56
N TYR A 315 3.64 -10.27 11.36
CA TYR A 315 2.29 -10.47 10.83
C TYR A 315 2.21 -10.42 9.30
N LYS A 316 3.36 -10.32 8.60
CA LYS A 316 3.46 -10.10 7.16
C LYS A 316 2.72 -8.83 6.69
N GLU A 317 2.59 -7.83 7.55
CA GLU A 317 1.97 -6.57 7.18
C GLU A 317 3.01 -5.68 6.48
N PRO A 318 2.58 -4.90 5.46
CA PRO A 318 3.46 -3.93 4.83
C PRO A 318 3.92 -2.88 5.86
N PHE A 319 5.09 -2.30 5.59
CA PHE A 319 5.52 -1.11 6.31
C PHE A 319 4.60 0.07 5.99
N LEU A 320 4.37 0.94 6.97
CA LEU A 320 3.58 2.14 6.76
C LEU A 320 4.40 3.15 5.92
N PRO A 321 3.93 3.56 4.73
CA PRO A 321 4.63 4.49 3.88
C PRO A 321 4.33 5.94 4.30
N CYS A 322 4.54 6.27 5.59
CA CYS A 322 4.25 7.60 6.11
C CYS A 322 5.33 8.12 7.07
N GLU A 323 5.51 9.43 7.07
CA GLU A 323 6.40 10.12 8.00
C GLU A 323 5.77 10.16 9.40
N PHE A 324 6.33 9.38 10.34
CA PHE A 324 5.92 9.41 11.74
C PHE A 324 6.64 10.49 12.56
N SER A 325 7.87 10.86 12.18
CA SER A 325 8.75 11.72 13.00
C SER A 325 8.15 13.09 13.29
N LYS A 326 7.46 13.70 12.32
CA LYS A 326 6.80 15.01 12.48
C LYS A 326 5.70 15.02 13.55
N PHE A 327 5.11 13.87 13.86
CA PHE A 327 3.97 13.75 14.77
C PHE A 327 4.32 13.22 16.16
N LEU A 328 5.55 12.73 16.34
CA LEU A 328 5.99 12.18 17.62
C LEU A 328 6.73 13.19 18.49
N GLY A 329 7.02 14.40 17.98
CA GLY A 329 7.85 15.39 18.69
C GLY A 329 9.27 14.88 19.01
N LEU A 330 9.65 13.75 18.42
CA LEU A 330 10.94 13.11 18.56
C LEU A 330 11.76 13.51 17.34
N ASP A 331 12.47 14.63 17.46
CA ASP A 331 13.65 14.85 16.63
C ASP A 331 14.61 13.69 16.93
N VAL A 332 14.75 12.78 15.96
CA VAL A 332 15.78 11.73 16.04
C VAL A 332 17.11 12.45 16.20
N PRO A 333 17.87 12.22 17.28
CA PRO A 333 19.17 12.84 17.44
C PRO A 333 20.00 12.49 16.22
N CYS A 334 20.40 13.50 15.45
CA CYS A 334 21.32 13.33 14.35
C CYS A 334 22.60 12.76 14.95
N SER A 335 22.83 11.45 14.78
CA SER A 335 24.08 10.80 15.17
C SER A 335 25.16 11.32 14.24
N ARG A 336 25.73 12.48 14.60
CA ARG A 336 27.07 12.85 14.17
C ARG A 336 28.02 11.87 14.83
N GLN A 337 28.65 11.01 14.03
CA GLN A 337 30.07 10.68 14.14
C GLN A 337 30.61 10.24 12.80
#